data_AF-A0A0G0WRT5-F1
#
_entry.id   AF-A0A0G0WRT5-F1
#
_cell.length_a   1.000
_cell.length_b   1.000
_cell.length_c   1.000
_cell.angle_alpha   90.00
_cell.angle_beta   90.00
_cell.angle_gamma   90.00
#
_symmetry.space_group_name_H-M   'P 1'
#
loop_
_entity.id
_entity.type
_entity.pdbx_description
1 polymer ?
#
loop_
_entity_poly.entity_id
_entity_poly.type
_entity_poly.pdbx_seq_one_letter_code
_entity_poly.pdbx_strand_id
1 'polypeptide(L)' 'MAKKAVLRNKIKRRMRAVIAKHLSEIKEGYAAVFVLKSPPGHAAFKDIEDNICQLLKKAKILKT' A
#
# COMPACT_ATOMS: atom_id res chain seq x y z
N MET A 1 -17.00 3.42 19.63
CA MET A 1 -16.09 3.95 18.58
C MET A 1 -14.78 3.14 18.48
N ALA A 2 -14.84 1.84 18.17
CA ALA A 2 -13.64 0.98 18.04
C ALA A 2 -13.48 0.32 16.66
N LYS A 3 -14.60 -0.03 16.00
CA LYS A 3 -14.61 -0.73 14.70
C LYS A 3 -13.82 -0.01 13.60
N LYS A 4 -13.91 1.34 13.54
CA LYS A 4 -13.18 2.15 12.55
C LYS A 4 -11.66 2.16 12.79
N ALA A 5 -11.20 2.23 14.04
CA ALA A 5 -9.77 2.24 14.37
C ALA A 5 -9.11 0.90 14.00
N VAL A 6 -9.78 -0.22 14.31
CA VAL A 6 -9.32 -1.58 13.96
C VAL A 6 -9.22 -1.74 12.43
N LEU A 7 -10.21 -1.26 11.67
CA LEU A 7 -10.19 -1.30 10.21
C LEU A 7 -8.99 -0.52 9.64
N ARG A 8 -8.75 0.71 10.11
CA ARG A 8 -7.58 1.50 9.69
C ARG A 8 -6.27 0.79 9.98
N ASN A 9 -6.12 0.21 11.17
CA ASN A 9 -4.90 -0.48 11.57
C ASN A 9 -4.66 -1.74 10.74
N LYS A 10 -5.74 -2.48 10.44
CA LYS A 10 -5.70 -3.64 9.53
C LYS A 10 -5.22 -3.24 8.14
N ILE A 11 -5.73 -2.13 7.60
CA ILE A 11 -5.29 -1.61 6.29
C ILE A 11 -3.82 -1.19 6.33
N LYS A 12 -3.41 -0.38 7.32
CA LYS A 12 -2.00 0.01 7.49
C LYS A 12 -1.06 -1.19 7.61
N ARG A 13 -1.49 -2.26 8.27
CA ARG A 13 -0.70 -3.50 8.39
C ARG A 13 -0.59 -4.23 7.05
N ARG A 14 -1.69 -4.35 6.31
CA ARG A 14 -1.70 -4.97 4.97
C ARG A 14 -0.82 -4.20 3.98
N MET A 15 -0.93 -2.87 3.95
CA MET A 15 -0.10 -2.02 3.10
C MET A 15 1.39 -2.21 3.40
N ARG A 16 1.77 -2.23 4.69
CA ARG A 16 3.17 -2.50 5.09
C ARG A 16 3.66 -3.87 4.63
N ALA A 17 2.82 -4.91 4.73
CA ALA A 17 3.18 -6.25 4.26
C ALA A 17 3.40 -6.31 2.75
N VAL A 18 2.52 -5.66 1.96
CA VAL A 18 2.69 -5.54 0.51
C VAL A 18 3.99 -4.83 0.16
N ILE A 19 4.24 -3.67 0.78
CA ILE A 19 5.46 -2.89 0.52
C ILE A 19 6.70 -3.70 0.91
N ALA A 20 6.68 -4.41 2.04
CA ALA A 20 7.80 -5.26 2.46
C ALA A 20 8.08 -6.39 1.45
N LYS A 21 7.04 -7.00 0.88
CA LYS A 21 7.16 -8.04 -0.15
C LYS A 21 7.78 -7.51 -1.45
N HIS A 22 7.44 -6.28 -1.84
CA HIS A 22 7.93 -5.64 -3.07
C HIS A 22 9.12 -4.70 -2.84
N LEU A 23 9.68 -4.65 -1.62
CA LEU A 23 10.71 -3.68 -1.27
C LEU A 23 11.96 -3.83 -2.15
N SER A 24 12.33 -5.06 -2.47
CA SER A 24 13.46 -5.38 -3.36
C SER A 24 13.26 -4.87 -4.79
N GLU A 25 12.01 -4.72 -5.23
CA GLU A 25 11.65 -4.20 -6.54
C GLU A 25 11.57 -2.67 -6.56
N ILE A 26 11.70 -1.98 -5.42
CA ILE A 26 11.65 -0.52 -5.34
C ILE A 26 13.07 0.05 -5.40
N LYS A 27 13.25 1.14 -6.16
CA LYS A 27 14.52 1.88 -6.23
C LYS A 27 14.88 2.47 -4.88
N GLU A 28 16.14 2.33 -4.48
CA GLU A 28 16.69 2.97 -3.29
C GLU A 28 16.82 4.49 -3.50
N GLY A 29 16.83 5.25 -2.40
CA GLY A 29 16.96 6.71 -2.43
C GLY A 29 15.64 7.48 -2.59
N TYR A 30 14.48 6.80 -2.58
CA TYR A 30 13.17 7.42 -2.69
C TYR A 30 12.36 7.31 -1.40
N ALA A 31 11.67 8.40 -1.03
CA ALA A 31 10.66 8.39 0.01
C ALA A 31 9.25 8.27 -0.61
N ALA A 32 8.52 7.20 -0.28
CA ALA A 32 7.15 7.00 -0.73
C ALA A 32 6.15 7.30 0.40
N VAL A 33 5.21 8.22 0.15
CA VAL A 33 4.11 8.54 1.07
C VAL A 33 2.80 8.09 0.47
N PHE A 34 2.12 7.15 1.14
CA PHE A 34 0.81 6.66 0.71
C PHE A 34 -0.31 7.30 1.52
N VAL A 35 -1.24 7.97 0.82
CA VAL A 35 -2.43 8.57 1.44
C VAL A 35 -3.67 7.78 1.05
N LEU A 36 -4.39 7.29 2.04
CA LEU A 36 -5.64 6.56 1.84
C LEU A 36 -6.82 7.56 1.81
N LYS A 37 -7.43 7.77 0.64
CA LYS A 37 -8.53 8.75 0.46
C LYS A 37 -9.89 8.30 1.01
N SER A 38 -10.12 7.01 1.21
CA SER A 38 -11.38 6.49 1.77
C SER A 38 -11.13 5.15 2.45
N PRO A 39 -11.82 4.78 3.54
CA PRO A 39 -11.68 3.44 4.11
C PRO A 39 -12.36 2.45 3.16
N PRO A 40 -11.63 1.57 2.47
CA PRO A 40 -12.28 0.47 1.80
C PRO A 40 -12.77 -0.48 2.89
N GLY A 41 -14.05 -0.37 3.26
CA GLY A 41 -14.70 -1.35 4.12
C GLY A 41 -14.58 -2.78 3.55
N HIS A 42 -14.34 -2.89 2.23
CA HIS A 42 -14.40 -4.12 1.46
C HIS A 42 -13.28 -4.33 0.42
N ALA A 43 -12.23 -3.50 0.35
CA ALA A 43 -11.16 -3.79 -0.61
C ALA A 43 -10.42 -5.06 -0.20
N ALA A 44 -10.32 -5.99 -1.13
CA ALA A 44 -9.53 -7.19 -0.95
C ALA A 44 -8.05 -6.81 -0.80
N PHE A 45 -7.28 -7.69 -0.16
CA PHE A 45 -5.83 -7.50 -0.06
C PHE A 45 -5.19 -7.31 -1.44
N LYS A 46 -5.68 -8.08 -2.43
CA LYS A 46 -5.23 -8.02 -3.82
C LYS A 46 -5.50 -6.66 -4.48
N ASP A 47 -6.67 -6.06 -4.25
CA ASP A 47 -6.98 -4.72 -4.78
C ASP A 47 -6.03 -3.66 -4.23
N ILE A 48 -5.60 -3.81 -2.97
CA ILE A 48 -4.63 -2.90 -2.34
C ILE A 48 -3.25 -3.10 -2.98
N GLU A 49 -2.84 -4.35 -3.18
CA GLU A 49 -1.57 -4.72 -3.83
C GLU A 49 -1.51 -4.19 -5.27
N ASP A 50 -2.56 -4.42 -6.06
CA ASP A 50 -2.66 -3.96 -7.45
C ASP A 50 -2.61 -2.43 -7.53
N ASN A 51 -3.33 -1.73 -6.64
CA ASN A 51 -3.29 -0.26 -6.60
C ASN A 51 -1.90 0.27 -6.22
N ILE A 52 -1.23 -0.33 -5.23
CA ILE A 52 0.13 0.06 -4.84
C ILE A 52 1.09 -0.17 -6.02
N CYS A 53 1.03 -1.33 -6.67
CA CYS A 53 1.89 -1.66 -7.80
C CYS A 53 1.67 -0.70 -8.99
N GLN A 54 0.41 -0.35 -9.29
CA GLN A 54 0.08 0.65 -10.30
C GLN A 54 0.65 2.03 -9.97
N LEU A 55 0.60 2.46 -8.69
CA LEU A 55 1.19 3.73 -8.26
C LEU A 55 2.71 3.72 -8.36
N LEU A 56 3.37 2.63 -7.96
CA LEU A 56 4.82 2.47 -8.06
C LEU A 56 5.29 2.49 -9.53
N LYS A 57 4.55 1.81 -10.43
CA LYS A 57 4.78 1.85 -11.88
C LYS A 57 4.63 3.26 -12.45
N LYS A 58 3.56 3.97 -12.10
CA LYS A 58 3.34 5.37 -12.52
C LYS A 58 4.43 6.32 -12.02
N ALA A 59 4.92 6.08 -10.80
CA ALA A 59 6.03 6.84 -10.23
C ALA A 59 7.40 6.47 -10.82
N LYS A 60 7.49 5.44 -11.69
CA LYS A 60 8.75 4.96 -12.32
C LYS A 60 9.84 4.57 -11.32
N ILE A 61 9.45 4.22 -10.10
CA ILE A 61 10.35 3.82 -9.01
C ILE A 61 10.47 2.31 -8.85
N LEU A 62 9.82 1.52 -9.70
CA LEU A 62 10.06 0.09 -9.79
C LEU A 62 11.41 -0.13 -10.50
N LYS A 63 12.31 -0.92 -9.89
CA LYS A 63 13.49 -1.51 -10.53
C LYS A 63 12.95 -2.51 -11.56
N THR A 64 13.05 -2.15 -12.84
CA THR A 64 12.87 -3.07 -13.96
C THR A 64 14.07 -3.99 -14.06
#